data_AF-A0A7S1TGQ9-F1
#
_entry.id   AF-A0A7S1TGQ9-F1
#
_cell.length_a   1.000
_cell.length_b   1.000
_cell.length_c   1.000
_cell.angle_alpha   90.00
_cell.angle_beta   90.00
_cell.angle_gamma   90.00
#
_symmetry.space_group_name_H-M   'P 1'
#
loop_
_entity.id
_entity.type
_entity.pdbx_description
1 polymer ?
#
loop_
_entity_poly.entity_id
_entity_poly.type
_entity_poly.pdbx_seq_one_letter_code
_entity_poly.pdbx_strand_id
1 'polypeptide(L)'
;DHWGWGKRGAGGGGLDEVRTHWGFLGIEGDCFKASFKCISRTMKYLDCPSLSAASAELAGVDLGDHLLDVKLEAYSCKIAGIDKKLTRSLEQRYMDVLSASSPQLSCSPVGPLTDPSSRRLLINLICTLNASNPDHDFSNISVDQLSREKDTNMVITRIDSALETAYHILGRSYRERLWNAVDQVIRVHECEIYSFSADEDSEDSVDGRLWSFHVLFYNRKMKKVLLFSCASVMHTSDVVLDDEDVQFGMDD
;
A
#
# COMPACT_ATOMS: atom_id res chain seq x y z
N ASP A 1 51.56 63.34 -21.28
CA ASP A 1 52.59 63.32 -20.21
C ASP A 1 51.96 63.84 -18.93
N HIS A 2 52.08 63.26 -17.74
CA HIS A 2 52.94 62.21 -17.24
C HIS A 2 52.35 61.86 -15.84
N TRP A 3 52.17 60.57 -15.54
CA TRP A 3 52.27 59.88 -14.23
C TRP A 3 51.55 60.38 -12.96
N GLY A 4 50.90 59.43 -12.29
CA GLY A 4 50.61 59.46 -10.85
C GLY A 4 50.43 58.05 -10.29
N TRP A 5 51.42 57.55 -9.56
CA TRP A 5 51.48 56.23 -8.92
C TRP A 5 50.55 56.10 -7.70
N GLY A 6 50.11 54.85 -7.43
CA GLY A 6 50.47 54.20 -6.15
C GLY A 6 49.41 53.97 -5.06
N LYS A 7 48.98 52.69 -4.97
CA LYS A 7 48.78 51.85 -3.75
C LYS A 7 47.90 52.35 -2.59
N ARG A 8 46.82 51.61 -2.25
CA ARG A 8 46.70 50.50 -1.25
C ARG A 8 45.25 50.36 -0.73
N GLY A 9 44.81 49.13 -0.47
CA GLY A 9 43.88 48.84 0.64
C GLY A 9 42.56 48.13 0.33
N ALA A 10 42.60 46.80 0.38
CA ALA A 10 41.61 45.82 0.83
C ALA A 10 40.13 46.20 1.13
N GLY A 11 39.22 45.31 0.70
CA GLY A 11 38.16 44.79 1.58
C GLY A 11 36.76 44.60 0.97
N GLY A 12 36.34 43.33 0.82
CA GLY A 12 34.95 42.85 0.74
C GLY A 12 34.21 43.15 -0.58
N GLY A 13 33.76 42.19 -1.38
CA GLY A 13 33.00 41.00 -1.00
C GLY A 13 31.52 41.25 -1.32
N GLY A 14 31.06 40.81 -2.49
CA GLY A 14 29.67 40.95 -2.92
C GLY A 14 29.52 40.58 -4.39
N LEU A 15 29.19 39.33 -4.64
CA LEU A 15 28.97 38.74 -5.96
C LEU A 15 27.77 39.40 -6.66
N ASP A 16 28.08 40.02 -7.79
CA ASP A 16 27.42 39.96 -9.09
C ASP A 16 25.89 39.93 -9.14
N GLU A 17 25.38 41.12 -9.44
CA GLU A 17 24.07 41.40 -9.97
C GLU A 17 24.09 41.24 -11.52
N VAL A 18 23.03 40.62 -12.05
CA VAL A 18 22.35 40.95 -13.33
C VAL A 18 22.75 40.27 -14.66
N ARG A 19 21.79 39.41 -15.09
CA ARG A 19 21.24 39.14 -16.45
C ARG A 19 22.19 38.76 -17.59
N THR A 20 21.87 37.66 -18.26
CA THR A 20 20.99 37.65 -19.46
C THR A 20 20.92 36.24 -20.07
N HIS A 21 19.86 35.99 -20.85
CA HIS A 21 19.60 34.84 -21.74
C HIS A 21 18.90 33.61 -21.15
N TRP A 22 17.62 33.77 -20.78
CA TRP A 22 16.62 32.73 -21.03
C TRP A 22 15.55 33.31 -21.94
N GLY A 23 15.45 32.73 -23.13
CA GLY A 23 14.48 33.14 -24.13
C GLY A 23 14.80 32.55 -25.49
N PHE A 24 14.87 31.22 -25.59
CA PHE A 24 14.48 30.51 -26.83
C PHE A 24 14.28 29.02 -26.49
N LEU A 25 13.05 28.53 -26.71
CA LEU A 25 12.44 27.27 -26.28
C LEU A 25 11.65 27.38 -24.96
N GLY A 26 10.48 28.00 -25.07
CA GLY A 26 9.46 28.10 -24.03
C GLY A 26 9.00 26.73 -23.54
N ILE A 27 9.59 26.31 -22.42
CA ILE A 27 9.00 25.35 -21.49
C ILE A 27 8.54 26.18 -20.29
N GLU A 28 7.49 26.98 -20.49
CA GLU A 28 6.78 27.61 -19.39
C GLU A 28 5.65 26.68 -18.94
N GLY A 29 5.76 26.21 -17.71
CA GLY A 29 4.70 26.49 -16.74
C GLY A 29 3.46 25.60 -16.64
N ASP A 30 3.24 24.61 -17.51
CA ASP A 30 1.98 23.81 -17.47
C ASP A 30 2.15 22.28 -17.32
N CYS A 31 3.33 21.79 -16.93
CA CYS A 31 3.59 20.34 -16.79
C CYS A 31 3.30 19.77 -15.38
N PHE A 32 2.86 20.58 -14.41
CA PHE A 32 2.65 20.14 -13.02
C PHE A 32 1.18 19.98 -12.59
N LYS A 33 0.21 20.24 -13.48
CA LYS A 33 -1.23 20.11 -13.15
C LYS A 33 -2.05 19.27 -14.13
N ALA A 34 -1.44 18.67 -15.14
CA ALA A 34 -2.12 17.77 -16.07
C ALA A 34 -1.72 16.31 -15.85
N SER A 35 -2.10 15.73 -14.72
CA SER A 35 -2.05 14.28 -14.57
C SER A 35 -3.23 13.74 -13.77
N PHE A 36 -4.42 14.25 -14.05
CA PHE A 36 -5.66 13.58 -13.68
C PHE A 36 -6.34 13.08 -14.95
N LYS A 37 -6.64 11.78 -14.95
CA LYS A 37 -7.48 11.04 -15.90
C LYS A 37 -6.77 10.42 -17.12
N CYS A 38 -6.21 9.22 -16.94
CA CYS A 38 -6.03 8.26 -18.03
C CYS A 38 -6.00 6.81 -17.47
N ILE A 39 -6.98 5.98 -17.85
CA ILE A 39 -7.51 4.81 -17.11
C ILE A 39 -7.11 3.44 -17.68
N SER A 40 -6.36 2.60 -16.94
CA SER A 40 -6.41 1.11 -16.84
C SER A 40 -5.23 0.10 -17.19
N ARG A 41 -4.51 -0.34 -16.21
CA ARG A 41 -4.40 -1.77 -15.94
C ARG A 41 -4.80 -1.83 -14.49
N THR A 42 -6.01 -1.32 -14.27
CA THR A 42 -6.61 -1.22 -12.96
C THR A 42 -7.14 -2.62 -12.69
N MET A 43 -6.66 -3.22 -11.61
CA MET A 43 -7.31 -4.38 -11.04
C MET A 43 -8.80 -4.05 -10.90
N LYS A 44 -9.65 -4.69 -11.69
CA LYS A 44 -11.07 -4.33 -11.74
C LYS A 44 -11.76 -4.91 -10.52
N TYR A 45 -12.27 -4.06 -9.63
CA TYR A 45 -13.10 -4.49 -8.52
C TYR A 45 -14.24 -5.38 -9.00
N LEU A 46 -14.42 -6.52 -8.34
CA LEU A 46 -15.46 -7.49 -8.59
C LEU A 46 -16.51 -7.35 -7.52
N ASP A 47 -17.65 -6.76 -7.88
CA ASP A 47 -18.80 -6.69 -7.01
C ASP A 47 -19.35 -8.11 -6.76
N CYS A 48 -19.18 -8.58 -5.52
CA CYS A 48 -19.55 -9.91 -5.06
C CYS A 48 -20.43 -9.74 -3.82
N PRO A 49 -21.77 -9.75 -3.95
CA PRO A 49 -22.67 -9.43 -2.84
C PRO A 49 -22.50 -10.33 -1.62
N SER A 50 -22.23 -11.62 -1.82
CA SER A 50 -21.97 -12.58 -0.72
C SER A 50 -20.71 -12.26 0.05
N LEU A 51 -19.65 -11.81 -0.65
CA LEU A 51 -18.38 -11.42 -0.05
C LEU A 51 -18.51 -10.08 0.67
N SER A 52 -19.19 -9.11 0.05
CA SER A 52 -19.44 -7.79 0.63
C SER A 52 -20.32 -7.88 1.89
N ALA A 53 -21.35 -8.72 1.88
CA ALA A 53 -22.17 -8.99 3.06
C ALA A 53 -21.34 -9.59 4.21
N ALA A 54 -20.51 -10.59 3.92
CA ALA A 54 -19.60 -11.15 4.93
C ALA A 54 -18.61 -10.09 5.45
N SER A 55 -18.01 -9.27 4.58
CA SER A 55 -17.14 -8.17 5.02
C SER A 55 -17.86 -7.23 5.97
N ALA A 56 -19.09 -6.82 5.64
CA ALA A 56 -19.87 -5.87 6.41
C ALA A 56 -20.38 -6.44 7.74
N GLU A 57 -20.69 -7.73 7.81
CA GLU A 57 -21.05 -8.40 9.06
C GLU A 57 -19.85 -8.52 10.01
N LEU A 58 -18.64 -8.68 9.48
CA LEU A 58 -17.41 -8.82 10.28
C LEU A 58 -16.80 -7.47 10.66
N ALA A 59 -16.96 -6.46 9.81
CA ALA A 59 -16.53 -5.09 10.08
C ALA A 59 -17.40 -4.46 11.19
N GLY A 60 -16.76 -3.82 12.16
CA GLY A 60 -17.41 -3.19 13.30
C GLY A 60 -17.86 -4.17 14.38
N VAL A 61 -17.47 -5.45 14.33
CA VAL A 61 -17.71 -6.37 15.43
C VAL A 61 -16.93 -5.89 16.65
N ASP A 62 -17.66 -5.62 17.73
CA ASP A 62 -17.11 -5.19 19.01
C ASP A 62 -16.66 -6.40 19.83
N LEU A 63 -15.36 -6.50 20.04
CA LEU A 63 -14.73 -7.54 20.85
C LEU A 63 -14.62 -7.14 22.34
N GLY A 64 -15.12 -5.94 22.69
CA GLY A 64 -15.18 -5.38 24.04
C GLY A 64 -14.34 -4.10 24.13
N ASP A 65 -13.04 -4.24 23.95
CA ASP A 65 -12.01 -3.19 24.05
C ASP A 65 -11.51 -2.71 22.67
N HIS A 66 -11.84 -3.45 21.61
CA HIS A 66 -11.46 -3.13 20.25
C HIS A 66 -12.52 -3.59 19.25
N LEU A 67 -12.54 -2.91 18.10
CA LEU A 67 -13.41 -3.19 16.96
C LEU A 67 -12.61 -3.84 15.83
N LEU A 68 -13.23 -4.75 15.10
CA LEU A 68 -12.63 -5.26 13.87
C LEU A 68 -12.89 -4.32 12.69
N ASP A 69 -11.83 -3.89 12.01
CA ASP A 69 -11.89 -3.29 10.68
C ASP A 69 -11.57 -4.37 9.65
N VAL A 70 -12.55 -4.72 8.80
CA VAL A 70 -12.42 -5.82 7.84
C VAL A 70 -12.78 -5.39 6.44
N LYS A 71 -11.90 -5.77 5.52
CA LYS A 71 -12.04 -5.52 4.10
C LYS A 71 -11.76 -6.80 3.30
N LEU A 72 -12.84 -7.39 2.78
CA LEU A 72 -12.84 -8.54 1.88
C LEU A 72 -13.21 -8.09 0.47
N GLU A 73 -12.22 -8.04 -0.41
CA GLU A 73 -12.41 -7.52 -1.76
C GLU A 73 -11.83 -8.45 -2.83
N ALA A 74 -12.53 -8.55 -3.94
CA ALA A 74 -12.10 -9.34 -5.08
C ALA A 74 -11.79 -8.43 -6.27
N TYR A 75 -10.73 -8.77 -6.99
CA TYR A 75 -10.23 -8.00 -8.12
C TYR A 75 -9.93 -8.91 -9.30
N SER A 76 -10.25 -8.46 -10.51
CA SER A 76 -9.87 -9.16 -11.73
C SER A 76 -8.55 -8.66 -12.29
N CYS A 77 -7.64 -9.59 -12.55
CA CYS A 77 -6.42 -9.37 -13.32
C CYS A 77 -6.68 -9.41 -14.84
N LYS A 78 -7.95 -9.43 -15.28
CA LYS A 78 -8.27 -9.33 -16.71
C LYS A 78 -7.87 -7.96 -17.21
N ILE A 79 -7.09 -7.96 -18.28
CA ILE A 79 -6.52 -6.77 -18.91
C ILE A 79 -7.66 -5.80 -19.24
N ALA A 80 -7.72 -4.69 -18.53
CA ALA A 80 -8.55 -3.54 -18.90
C ALA A 80 -7.62 -2.35 -19.07
N GLY A 81 -7.53 -1.74 -20.27
CA GLY A 81 -7.23 -0.33 -20.70
C GLY A 81 -5.87 0.35 -20.46
N ILE A 82 -5.69 1.46 -19.70
CA ILE A 82 -4.45 2.28 -19.49
C ILE A 82 -3.66 2.33 -18.10
N ASP A 83 -2.74 1.41 -17.75
CA ASP A 83 -1.71 1.61 -16.68
C ASP A 83 -0.35 1.14 -17.17
N LYS A 84 0.04 1.74 -18.30
CA LYS A 84 1.34 1.53 -18.91
C LYS A 84 2.45 2.19 -18.10
N LYS A 85 2.19 3.19 -17.26
CA LYS A 85 3.25 3.98 -16.61
C LYS A 85 3.77 3.31 -15.34
N LEU A 86 2.89 2.82 -14.46
CA LEU A 86 3.31 2.07 -13.26
C LEU A 86 3.83 0.69 -13.66
N THR A 87 3.15 0.00 -14.58
CA THR A 87 3.65 -1.26 -15.15
C THR A 87 5.01 -1.08 -15.82
N ARG A 88 5.20 -0.06 -16.68
CA ARG A 88 6.53 0.19 -17.30
C ARG A 88 7.54 0.68 -16.29
N SER A 89 7.18 1.46 -15.28
CA SER A 89 8.12 1.92 -14.26
C SER A 89 8.59 0.76 -13.40
N LEU A 90 7.70 -0.13 -13.00
CA LEU A 90 8.04 -1.37 -12.31
C LEU A 90 8.84 -2.30 -13.23
N GLU A 91 8.37 -2.59 -14.44
CA GLU A 91 9.12 -3.41 -15.42
C GLU A 91 10.49 -2.82 -15.73
N GLN A 92 10.62 -1.50 -15.90
CA GLN A 92 11.88 -0.80 -16.15
C GLN A 92 12.79 -0.89 -14.93
N ARG A 93 12.30 -0.64 -13.72
CA ARG A 93 13.10 -0.83 -12.49
C ARG A 93 13.57 -2.27 -12.35
N TYR A 94 12.71 -3.25 -12.62
CA TYR A 94 13.13 -4.64 -12.57
C TYR A 94 14.18 -4.95 -13.66
N MET A 95 14.05 -4.39 -14.86
CA MET A 95 15.06 -4.50 -15.93
C MET A 95 16.38 -3.80 -15.57
N ASP A 96 16.32 -2.65 -14.89
CA ASP A 96 17.49 -1.91 -14.42
C ASP A 96 18.21 -2.69 -13.31
N VAL A 97 17.48 -3.27 -12.33
CA VAL A 97 18.05 -4.15 -11.30
C VAL A 97 18.62 -5.43 -11.92
N LEU A 98 17.93 -6.02 -12.91
CA LEU A 98 18.43 -7.17 -13.70
C LEU A 98 19.75 -6.86 -14.41
N SER A 99 19.89 -5.66 -14.97
CA SER A 99 21.11 -5.21 -15.64
C SER A 99 22.27 -4.95 -14.66
N ALA A 100 21.95 -4.59 -13.40
CA ALA A 100 22.92 -4.33 -12.34
C ALA A 100 23.48 -5.60 -11.66
N SER A 101 23.08 -6.81 -12.09
CA SER A 101 23.63 -8.10 -11.60
C SER A 101 23.56 -8.27 -10.07
N SER A 102 22.49 -7.81 -9.43
CA SER A 102 22.38 -7.87 -7.97
C SER A 102 21.84 -9.24 -7.48
N PRO A 103 22.47 -9.89 -6.48
CA PRO A 103 22.04 -11.20 -5.97
C PRO A 103 20.65 -11.22 -5.30
N GLN A 104 20.04 -10.04 -5.08
CA GLN A 104 18.68 -9.88 -4.55
C GLN A 104 17.58 -10.36 -5.54
N LEU A 105 17.91 -10.61 -6.80
CA LEU A 105 16.96 -10.99 -7.86
C LEU A 105 16.48 -12.44 -7.81
N SER A 106 17.20 -13.31 -7.11
CA SER A 106 16.90 -14.74 -6.98
C SER A 106 16.05 -15.06 -5.74
N CYS A 107 15.92 -14.12 -4.79
CA CYS A 107 15.19 -14.31 -3.54
C CYS A 107 14.05 -13.28 -3.44
N SER A 108 12.95 -13.56 -4.15
CA SER A 108 11.71 -12.78 -4.04
C SER A 108 10.56 -13.74 -3.68
N PRO A 109 9.60 -13.35 -2.83
CA PRO A 109 8.47 -14.18 -2.40
C PRO A 109 7.66 -14.68 -3.59
N VAL A 110 7.59 -13.91 -4.68
CA VAL A 110 6.89 -14.29 -5.92
C VAL A 110 7.69 -15.23 -6.83
N GLY A 111 8.95 -15.49 -6.50
CA GLY A 111 9.91 -16.24 -7.32
C GLY A 111 10.94 -15.35 -8.02
N PRO A 112 11.90 -15.92 -8.76
CA PRO A 112 12.99 -15.16 -9.38
C PRO A 112 12.43 -14.06 -10.28
N LEU A 113 12.84 -12.81 -10.06
CA LEU A 113 12.38 -11.66 -10.85
C LEU A 113 12.96 -11.66 -12.26
N THR A 114 13.87 -12.59 -12.58
CA THR A 114 14.29 -12.95 -13.94
C THR A 114 13.14 -13.55 -14.75
N ASP A 115 12.19 -14.24 -14.10
CA ASP A 115 11.03 -14.84 -14.75
C ASP A 115 9.92 -13.81 -15.02
N PRO A 116 9.44 -13.67 -16.27
CA PRO A 116 8.31 -12.78 -16.59
C PRO A 116 7.02 -13.09 -15.84
N SER A 117 6.78 -14.34 -15.41
CA SER A 117 5.58 -14.68 -14.61
C SER A 117 5.62 -14.06 -13.22
N SER A 118 6.77 -14.21 -12.53
CA SER A 118 6.98 -13.65 -11.19
C SER A 118 6.84 -12.14 -11.19
N ARG A 119 7.42 -11.45 -12.19
CA ARG A 119 7.28 -9.99 -12.35
C ARG A 119 5.83 -9.58 -12.55
N ARG A 120 5.09 -10.28 -13.42
CA ARG A 120 3.66 -10.00 -13.66
C ARG A 120 2.82 -10.21 -12.40
N LEU A 121 3.14 -11.24 -11.61
CA LEU A 121 2.44 -11.51 -10.37
C LEU A 121 2.68 -10.39 -9.36
N LEU A 122 3.92 -9.99 -9.14
CA LEU A 122 4.26 -8.88 -8.25
C LEU A 122 3.55 -7.58 -8.66
N ILE A 123 3.53 -7.27 -9.96
CA ILE A 123 2.79 -6.12 -10.49
C ILE A 123 1.29 -6.26 -10.17
N ASN A 124 0.68 -7.44 -10.37
CA ASN A 124 -0.72 -7.64 -10.03
C ASN A 124 -1.00 -7.43 -8.54
N LEU A 125 -0.10 -7.86 -7.64
CA LEU A 125 -0.25 -7.67 -6.20
C LEU A 125 -0.16 -6.18 -5.84
N ILE A 126 0.86 -5.45 -6.34
CA ILE A 126 1.02 -4.01 -6.11
C ILE A 126 -0.18 -3.23 -6.65
N CYS A 127 -0.65 -3.55 -7.86
CA CYS A 127 -1.85 -2.94 -8.43
C CYS A 127 -3.11 -3.25 -7.62
N THR A 128 -3.18 -4.40 -6.95
CA THR A 128 -4.31 -4.73 -6.05
C THR A 128 -4.28 -3.86 -4.81
N LEU A 129 -3.11 -3.68 -4.20
CA LEU A 129 -2.93 -2.83 -3.02
C LEU A 129 -3.25 -1.36 -3.35
N ASN A 130 -2.71 -0.82 -4.44
CA ASN A 130 -3.05 0.52 -4.93
C ASN A 130 -4.56 0.69 -5.23
N ALA A 131 -5.22 -0.35 -5.74
CA ALA A 131 -6.66 -0.29 -6.03
C ALA A 131 -7.52 -0.32 -4.76
N SER A 132 -7.09 -1.08 -3.74
CA SER A 132 -7.73 -1.12 -2.42
C SER A 132 -7.51 0.17 -1.65
N ASN A 133 -6.37 0.84 -1.83
CA ASN A 133 -5.98 1.99 -1.01
C ASN A 133 -5.56 3.15 -1.94
N PRO A 134 -6.53 3.89 -2.50
CA PRO A 134 -6.27 4.91 -3.53
C PRO A 134 -5.40 6.07 -3.07
N ASP A 135 -5.40 6.34 -1.76
CA ASP A 135 -4.67 7.45 -1.14
C ASP A 135 -3.21 7.10 -0.79
N HIS A 136 -2.81 5.83 -0.96
CA HIS A 136 -1.47 5.36 -0.62
C HIS A 136 -0.75 4.80 -1.86
N ASP A 137 0.48 5.28 -2.10
CA ASP A 137 1.29 4.82 -3.25
C ASP A 137 2.17 3.63 -2.87
N PHE A 138 1.73 2.44 -3.27
CA PHE A 138 2.46 1.18 -3.08
C PHE A 138 3.50 0.92 -4.17
N SER A 139 3.80 1.89 -5.05
CA SER A 139 4.80 1.72 -6.10
C SER A 139 6.17 1.32 -5.55
N ASN A 140 6.50 1.69 -4.30
CA ASN A 140 7.80 1.43 -3.68
C ASN A 140 7.80 0.29 -2.65
N ILE A 141 6.80 -0.61 -2.66
CA ILE A 141 6.80 -1.78 -1.76
C ILE A 141 8.12 -2.54 -1.86
N SER A 142 8.76 -2.76 -0.71
CA SER A 142 9.94 -3.61 -0.62
C SER A 142 9.54 -5.08 -0.78
N VAL A 143 10.45 -5.87 -1.35
CA VAL A 143 10.28 -7.32 -1.48
C VAL A 143 10.12 -7.99 -0.10
N ASP A 144 10.68 -7.37 0.95
CA ASP A 144 10.62 -7.85 2.33
C ASP A 144 9.23 -7.67 2.98
N GLN A 145 8.44 -6.71 2.50
CA GLN A 145 7.07 -6.47 2.97
C GLN A 145 6.06 -7.49 2.44
N LEU A 146 6.45 -8.28 1.44
CA LEU A 146 5.64 -9.35 0.88
C LEU A 146 6.26 -10.69 1.25
N SER A 147 5.46 -11.58 1.82
CA SER A 147 5.86 -12.96 2.06
C SER A 147 4.96 -13.90 1.29
N ARG A 148 5.51 -15.01 0.78
CA ARG A 148 4.72 -16.07 0.16
C ARG A 148 4.43 -17.16 1.18
N GLU A 149 3.16 -17.44 1.37
CA GLU A 149 2.70 -18.49 2.26
C GLU A 149 2.64 -19.82 1.49
N LYS A 150 3.28 -20.86 2.04
CA LYS A 150 3.38 -22.17 1.38
C LYS A 150 2.21 -23.09 1.72
N ASP A 151 1.60 -22.91 2.89
CA ASP A 151 0.52 -23.76 3.39
C ASP A 151 -0.77 -22.97 3.55
N THR A 152 -1.70 -23.21 2.64
CA THR A 152 -3.04 -22.61 2.66
C THR A 152 -3.81 -22.90 3.93
N ASN A 153 -3.70 -24.11 4.47
CA ASN A 153 -4.46 -24.50 5.66
C ASN A 153 -3.92 -23.78 6.90
N MET A 154 -2.61 -23.55 6.98
CA MET A 154 -2.01 -22.75 8.05
C MET A 154 -2.50 -21.30 8.00
N VAL A 155 -2.60 -20.70 6.82
CA VAL A 155 -3.12 -19.34 6.66
C VAL A 155 -4.59 -19.27 7.07
N ILE A 156 -5.42 -20.21 6.61
CA ILE A 156 -6.84 -20.29 7.02
C ILE A 156 -6.95 -20.44 8.53
N THR A 157 -6.14 -21.32 9.14
CA THR A 157 -6.12 -21.53 10.60
C THR A 157 -5.69 -20.27 11.35
N ARG A 158 -4.71 -19.52 10.83
CA ARG A 158 -4.28 -18.24 11.39
C ARG A 158 -5.40 -17.20 11.33
N ILE A 159 -6.09 -17.10 10.21
CA ILE A 159 -7.24 -16.19 10.04
C ILE A 159 -8.37 -16.59 10.99
N ASP A 160 -8.73 -17.88 11.03
CA ASP A 160 -9.75 -18.38 11.94
C ASP A 160 -9.39 -18.10 13.40
N SER A 161 -8.13 -18.31 13.81
CA SER A 161 -7.68 -18.01 15.17
C SER A 161 -7.77 -16.52 15.51
N ALA A 162 -7.56 -15.62 14.54
CA ALA A 162 -7.68 -14.17 14.76
C ALA A 162 -9.16 -13.74 14.87
N LEU A 163 -10.07 -14.51 14.28
CA LEU A 163 -11.50 -14.21 14.21
C LEU A 163 -12.35 -15.04 15.19
N GLU A 164 -11.75 -15.87 16.05
CA GLU A 164 -12.46 -16.80 16.93
C GLU A 164 -13.50 -16.08 17.80
N THR A 165 -13.13 -14.96 18.43
CA THR A 165 -14.05 -14.15 19.25
C THR A 165 -15.19 -13.59 18.40
N ALA A 166 -14.90 -13.10 17.18
CA ALA A 166 -15.92 -12.60 16.27
C ALA A 166 -16.88 -13.70 15.81
N TYR A 167 -16.39 -14.93 15.57
CA TYR A 167 -17.22 -16.08 15.25
C TYR A 167 -18.16 -16.48 16.40
N HIS A 168 -17.74 -16.29 17.65
CA HIS A 168 -18.63 -16.49 18.80
C HIS A 168 -19.76 -15.47 18.85
N ILE A 169 -19.48 -14.20 18.53
CA ILE A 169 -20.47 -13.11 18.52
C ILE A 169 -21.45 -13.25 17.36
N LEU A 170 -20.94 -13.49 16.14
CA LEU A 170 -21.74 -13.62 14.92
C LEU A 170 -22.44 -14.99 14.79
N GLY A 171 -22.06 -15.95 15.62
CA GLY A 171 -22.61 -17.30 15.67
C GLY A 171 -21.80 -18.33 14.87
N ARG A 172 -21.87 -19.59 15.32
CA ARG A 172 -21.02 -20.70 14.83
C ARG A 172 -21.10 -20.96 13.32
N SER A 173 -22.22 -20.63 12.67
CA SER A 173 -22.40 -20.79 11.23
C SER A 173 -21.71 -19.69 10.40
N TYR A 174 -21.28 -18.59 11.03
CA TYR A 174 -20.66 -17.47 10.32
C TYR A 174 -19.38 -17.89 9.59
N ARG A 175 -18.51 -18.64 10.27
CA ARG A 175 -17.27 -19.18 9.69
C ARG A 175 -17.51 -19.94 8.39
N GLU A 176 -18.52 -20.83 8.37
CA GLU A 176 -18.86 -21.61 7.18
C GLU A 176 -19.39 -20.72 6.05
N ARG A 177 -20.23 -19.73 6.37
CA ARG A 177 -20.73 -18.76 5.38
C ARG A 177 -19.60 -17.94 4.77
N LEU A 178 -18.67 -17.44 5.60
CA LEU A 178 -17.52 -16.67 5.18
C LEU A 178 -16.67 -17.45 4.18
N TRP A 179 -16.20 -18.64 4.58
CA TRP A 179 -15.32 -19.44 3.72
C TRP A 179 -16.02 -19.96 2.47
N ASN A 180 -17.32 -20.24 2.52
CA ASN A 180 -18.10 -20.58 1.33
C ASN A 180 -18.19 -19.38 0.35
N ALA A 181 -18.46 -18.17 0.86
CA ALA A 181 -18.47 -16.97 0.02
C ALA A 181 -17.10 -16.71 -0.63
N VAL A 182 -16.01 -16.88 0.13
CA VAL A 182 -14.64 -16.75 -0.40
C VAL A 182 -14.37 -17.81 -1.46
N ASP A 183 -14.68 -19.08 -1.19
CA ASP A 183 -14.39 -20.19 -2.11
C ASP A 183 -15.17 -20.08 -3.44
N GLN A 184 -16.42 -19.62 -3.41
CA GLN A 184 -17.20 -19.32 -4.61
C GLN A 184 -16.55 -18.26 -5.50
N VAL A 185 -15.87 -17.27 -4.91
CA VAL A 185 -15.27 -16.15 -5.65
C VAL A 185 -13.91 -16.50 -6.23
N ILE A 186 -13.04 -17.15 -5.43
CA ILE A 186 -11.62 -17.30 -5.72
C ILE A 186 -11.09 -18.75 -5.73
N ARG A 187 -11.84 -19.73 -5.21
CA ARG A 187 -11.40 -21.12 -4.97
C ARG A 187 -10.09 -21.21 -4.20
N VAL A 188 -10.17 -21.15 -2.88
CA VAL A 188 -9.02 -20.91 -1.99
C VAL A 188 -7.90 -21.95 -2.16
N HIS A 189 -8.28 -23.21 -2.36
CA HIS A 189 -7.33 -24.32 -2.53
C HIS A 189 -6.55 -24.29 -3.87
N GLU A 190 -6.99 -23.49 -4.83
CA GLU A 190 -6.30 -23.30 -6.11
C GLU A 190 -5.46 -22.00 -6.16
N CYS A 191 -5.30 -21.32 -5.01
CA CYS A 191 -4.63 -20.03 -4.91
C CYS A 191 -3.15 -20.13 -4.50
N GLU A 192 -2.35 -19.20 -5.01
CA GLU A 192 -1.07 -18.82 -4.42
C GLU A 192 -1.33 -17.70 -3.41
N ILE A 193 -0.81 -17.83 -2.18
CA ILE A 193 -1.14 -16.93 -1.07
C ILE A 193 0.06 -16.07 -0.71
N TYR A 194 -0.19 -14.78 -0.49
CA TYR A 194 0.80 -13.79 -0.13
C TYR A 194 0.33 -13.01 1.09
N SER A 195 1.21 -12.76 2.04
CA SER A 195 0.96 -11.86 3.15
C SER A 195 1.68 -10.54 2.87
N PHE A 196 1.04 -9.43 3.18
CA PHE A 196 1.60 -8.09 3.10
C PHE A 196 1.68 -7.50 4.52
N SER A 197 2.87 -7.00 4.87
CA SER A 197 3.10 -6.23 6.09
C SER A 197 3.29 -4.77 5.69
N ALA A 198 2.44 -3.88 6.22
CA ALA A 198 2.72 -2.45 6.13
C ALA A 198 3.89 -2.12 7.08
N ASP A 199 4.79 -1.21 6.67
CA ASP A 199 5.82 -0.71 7.59
C ASP A 199 5.14 0.12 8.69
N GLU A 200 5.30 -0.30 9.94
CA GLU A 200 4.77 0.39 11.12
C GLU A 200 5.43 1.77 11.33
N ASP A 201 6.54 2.05 10.65
CA ASP A 201 7.40 3.24 10.78
C ASP A 201 6.94 4.46 9.95
N SER A 202 5.78 4.42 9.28
CA SER A 202 5.22 5.67 8.74
C SER A 202 4.84 6.59 9.91
N GLU A 203 5.31 7.84 9.90
CA GLU A 203 5.02 8.86 10.94
C GLU A 203 3.51 9.11 11.18
N ASP A 204 2.64 8.52 10.34
CA ASP A 204 1.18 8.51 10.43
C ASP A 204 0.58 7.34 11.25
N SER A 205 1.40 6.49 11.89
CA SER A 205 0.97 5.39 12.77
C SER A 205 0.44 5.92 14.13
N VAL A 206 -0.59 6.74 14.09
CA VAL A 206 -1.47 7.07 15.25
C VAL A 206 -2.70 6.16 15.25
N ASP A 207 -2.64 5.05 14.52
CA ASP A 207 -3.77 4.15 14.36
C ASP A 207 -3.77 3.18 15.53
N GLY A 208 -4.81 3.17 16.36
CA GLY A 208 -4.94 2.32 17.56
C GLY A 208 -5.06 0.82 17.23
N ARG A 209 -4.33 0.33 16.22
CA ARG A 209 -4.34 -1.03 15.71
C ARG A 209 -3.51 -1.94 16.62
N LEU A 210 -4.17 -2.87 17.29
CA LEU A 210 -3.55 -3.92 18.11
C LEU A 210 -2.81 -4.94 17.26
N TRP A 211 -3.44 -5.33 16.17
CA TRP A 211 -2.89 -6.25 15.19
C TRP A 211 -3.57 -5.99 13.85
N SER A 212 -2.86 -6.34 12.78
CA SER A 212 -3.44 -6.38 11.45
C SER A 212 -2.83 -7.49 10.63
N PHE A 213 -3.56 -7.94 9.62
CA PHE A 213 -3.04 -8.80 8.59
C PHE A 213 -3.65 -8.42 7.24
N HIS A 214 -2.84 -8.53 6.19
CA HIS A 214 -3.28 -8.33 4.82
C HIS A 214 -2.86 -9.56 4.02
N VAL A 215 -3.83 -10.39 3.63
CA VAL A 215 -3.60 -11.63 2.89
C VAL A 215 -4.19 -11.51 1.50
N LEU A 216 -3.38 -11.80 0.48
CA LEU A 216 -3.77 -11.82 -0.92
C LEU A 216 -3.83 -13.26 -1.43
N PHE A 217 -5.01 -13.68 -1.88
CA PHE A 217 -5.24 -14.97 -2.53
C PHE A 217 -5.26 -14.77 -4.03
N TYR A 218 -4.22 -15.22 -4.72
CA TYR A 218 -4.11 -15.11 -6.17
C TYR A 218 -4.48 -16.43 -6.85
N ASN A 219 -5.55 -16.41 -7.65
CA ASN A 219 -5.92 -17.55 -8.50
C ASN A 219 -5.49 -17.30 -9.95
N ARG A 220 -4.41 -17.95 -10.37
CA ARG A 220 -3.84 -17.82 -11.72
C ARG A 220 -4.79 -18.29 -12.83
N LYS A 221 -5.59 -19.34 -12.58
CA LYS A 221 -6.53 -19.88 -13.57
C LYS A 221 -7.72 -18.95 -13.79
N MET A 222 -8.24 -18.36 -12.72
CA MET A 222 -9.36 -17.42 -12.77
C MET A 222 -8.94 -15.99 -13.14
N LYS A 223 -7.64 -15.67 -13.03
CA LYS A 223 -7.08 -14.32 -13.18
C LYS A 223 -7.77 -13.34 -12.23
N LYS A 224 -7.80 -13.71 -10.95
CA LYS A 224 -8.39 -12.94 -9.87
C LYS A 224 -7.43 -12.88 -8.67
N VAL A 225 -7.52 -11.80 -7.92
CA VAL A 225 -6.91 -11.65 -6.59
C VAL A 225 -8.03 -11.34 -5.60
N LEU A 226 -8.04 -12.00 -4.46
CA LEU A 226 -8.86 -11.61 -3.32
C LEU A 226 -7.95 -11.03 -2.25
N LEU A 227 -8.24 -9.82 -1.79
CA LEU A 227 -7.62 -9.20 -0.62
C LEU A 227 -8.50 -9.49 0.60
N PHE A 228 -7.91 -10.10 1.61
CA PHE A 228 -8.47 -10.22 2.96
C PHE A 228 -7.60 -9.37 3.87
N SER A 229 -8.07 -8.17 4.17
CA SER A 229 -7.47 -7.27 5.14
C SER A 229 -8.31 -7.25 6.41
N CYS A 230 -7.67 -7.42 7.55
CA CYS A 230 -8.31 -7.33 8.85
C CYS A 230 -7.38 -6.60 9.82
N ALA A 231 -7.91 -5.64 10.54
CA ALA A 231 -7.24 -4.98 11.63
C ALA A 231 -8.14 -4.97 12.86
N SER A 232 -7.53 -4.98 14.03
CA SER A 232 -8.22 -4.79 15.30
C SER A 232 -7.84 -3.43 15.84
N VAL A 233 -8.81 -2.52 15.96
CA VAL A 233 -8.60 -1.12 16.34
C VAL A 233 -9.21 -0.89 17.72
N MET A 234 -8.44 -0.36 18.67
CA MET A 234 -8.93 0.05 20.00
C MET A 234 -10.10 1.04 19.88
N HIS A 235 -11.00 1.01 20.86
CA HIS A 235 -12.01 2.07 20.99
C HIS A 235 -11.31 3.42 21.17
N THR A 236 -11.57 4.37 20.28
CA THR A 236 -11.08 5.76 20.38
C THR A 236 -11.61 6.50 21.61
N SER A 237 -12.48 5.86 22.41
CA SER A 237 -13.08 6.36 23.64
C SER A 237 -12.09 6.46 24.82
N ASP A 238 -10.97 5.72 24.79
CA ASP A 238 -10.02 5.63 25.91
C ASP A 238 -8.82 6.57 25.78
N VAL A 239 -8.77 7.41 24.73
CA VAL A 239 -7.81 8.53 24.67
C VAL A 239 -8.37 9.69 25.50
N VAL A 240 -8.47 9.46 26.82
CA VAL A 240 -8.69 10.53 27.78
C VAL A 240 -7.40 11.36 27.74
N LEU A 241 -7.44 12.47 27.00
CA LEU A 241 -6.50 13.55 27.21
C LEU A 241 -6.78 14.07 28.63
N ASP A 242 -6.03 13.57 29.62
CA ASP A 242 -5.81 14.28 30.88
C ASP A 242 -5.00 15.55 30.55
N ASP A 243 -5.62 16.50 29.84
CA ASP A 243 -5.28 17.90 29.95
C ASP A 243 -5.93 18.39 31.24
N GLU A 244 -5.32 18.04 32.39
CA GLU A 244 -5.56 18.81 33.60
C GLU A 244 -5.05 20.22 33.35
N ASP A 245 -6.00 21.11 33.00
CA ASP A 245 -5.84 22.56 32.99
C ASP A 245 -5.23 23.02 34.33
N VAL A 246 -3.92 23.19 34.36
CA VAL A 246 -3.20 23.88 35.44
C VAL A 246 -3.60 25.35 35.38
N GLN A 247 -4.66 25.69 36.10
CA GLN A 247 -5.13 27.05 36.31
C GLN A 247 -4.10 27.79 37.19
N PHE A 248 -3.11 28.44 36.56
CA PHE A 248 -2.25 29.42 37.23
C PHE A 248 -3.11 30.64 37.61
N GLY A 249 -3.45 30.75 38.89
CA GLY A 249 -3.99 31.98 39.46
C GLY A 249 -2.95 33.10 39.36
N MET A 250 -3.27 34.14 38.58
CA MET A 250 -2.69 35.47 38.76
C MET A 250 -3.54 36.16 39.82
N ASP A 251 -3.04 36.24 41.05
CA ASP A 251 -3.50 37.22 42.03
C ASP A 251 -2.81 38.57 41.71
N ASP A 252 -3.63 39.63 41.71
CA ASP A 252 -3.32 41.04 41.40
C ASP A 252 -2.32 41.72 42.36
#